data_AF-A0A536QPS4-F1
#
_entry.id   AF-A0A536QPS4-F1
#
_cell.length_a   1.000
_cell.length_b   1.000
_cell.length_c   1.000
_cell.angle_alpha   90.00
_cell.angle_beta   90.00
_cell.angle_gamma   90.00
#
_symmetry.space_group_name_H-M   'P 1'
#
loop_
_entity.id
_entity.type
_entity.pdbx_description
1 polymer ?
#
loop_
_entity_poly.entity_id
_entity_poly.type
_entity_poly.pdbx_seq_one_letter_code
_entity_poly.pdbx_strand_id
1 'polypeptide(L)'
;MPIKVKFGDFQGHVFATLLDPGNALHRLQKPEDESFRLANSIDWYGTTVLKSGDMPEFLKELDRVLATPPNADDTRFLVFLRELAVRCSREARFKLEFVGD
;
A
#
# COMPACT_ATOMS: atom_id res chain seq x y z
N MET A 1 -1.92 -0.72 -16.97
CA MET A 1 -2.24 -1.99 -16.26
C MET A 1 -2.49 -1.66 -14.80
N PRO A 2 -3.17 -2.51 -13.99
CA PRO A 2 -3.34 -2.23 -12.57
C PRO A 2 -2.00 -2.32 -11.83
N ILE A 3 -1.77 -1.40 -10.87
CA ILE A 3 -0.62 -1.51 -9.96
C ILE A 3 -0.70 -2.83 -9.19
N LYS A 4 0.46 -3.46 -9.04
CA LYS A 4 0.63 -4.67 -8.23
C LYS A 4 1.27 -4.31 -6.90
N VAL A 5 0.68 -4.75 -5.80
CA VAL A 5 1.32 -4.65 -4.49
C VAL A 5 1.85 -6.02 -4.10
N LYS A 6 3.16 -6.13 -3.88
CA LYS A 6 3.81 -7.36 -3.46
C LYS A 6 4.22 -7.25 -1.99
N PHE A 7 3.88 -8.26 -1.20
CA PHE A 7 4.40 -8.44 0.15
C PHE A 7 5.48 -9.51 0.12
N GLY A 8 6.67 -9.16 0.59
CA GLY A 8 7.85 -10.00 0.45
C GLY A 8 8.99 -9.61 1.37
N ASP A 9 10.16 -10.20 1.14
CA ASP A 9 11.39 -9.86 1.85
C ASP A 9 12.48 -9.33 0.90
N PHE A 10 13.58 -8.83 1.47
CA PHE A 10 14.71 -8.31 0.70
C PHE A 10 15.55 -9.40 0.00
N GLN A 11 15.26 -10.69 0.20
CA GLN A 11 15.89 -11.79 -0.52
C GLN A 11 15.15 -12.11 -1.83
N GLY A 12 14.01 -11.45 -2.08
CA GLY A 12 13.20 -11.63 -3.28
C GLY A 12 12.07 -12.65 -3.12
N HIS A 13 11.85 -13.16 -1.91
CA HIS A 13 10.68 -14.01 -1.67
C HIS A 13 9.41 -13.16 -1.67
N VAL A 14 8.40 -13.61 -2.41
CA VAL A 14 7.07 -12.99 -2.46
C VAL A 14 6.09 -13.91 -1.74
N PHE A 15 5.48 -13.41 -0.67
CA PHE A 15 4.51 -14.15 0.13
C PHE A 15 3.07 -13.86 -0.26
N ALA A 16 2.79 -12.67 -0.81
CA ALA A 16 1.48 -12.32 -1.33
C ALA A 16 1.59 -11.27 -2.45
N THR A 17 0.59 -11.24 -3.33
CA THR A 17 0.43 -10.19 -4.34
C THR A 17 -1.03 -9.77 -4.39
N LEU A 18 -1.27 -8.46 -4.36
CA LEU A 18 -2.56 -7.84 -4.60
C LEU A 18 -2.52 -7.13 -5.95
N LEU A 19 -3.63 -7.20 -6.68
CA LEU A 19 -3.85 -6.42 -7.90
C LEU A 19 -4.85 -5.33 -7.55
N ASP A 20 -4.51 -4.07 -7.84
CA ASP A 20 -5.47 -2.97 -7.70
C ASP A 20 -6.68 -3.25 -8.63
N PRO A 21 -7.91 -3.37 -8.11
CA PRO A 21 -9.10 -3.65 -8.92
C PRO A 21 -9.43 -2.52 -9.91
N GLY A 22 -8.76 -1.38 -9.81
CA GLY A 22 -8.81 -0.32 -10.81
C GLY A 22 -7.92 0.84 -10.40
N ASN A 23 -8.38 1.61 -9.41
CA ASN A 23 -7.77 2.88 -8.95
C ASN A 23 -7.86 3.03 -7.42
N ALA A 24 -7.91 1.94 -6.66
CA ALA A 24 -8.04 2.00 -5.21
C ALA A 24 -6.83 2.69 -4.57
N LEU A 25 -5.63 2.42 -5.09
CA LEU A 25 -4.42 3.12 -4.65
C LEU A 25 -4.43 4.60 -5.05
N HIS A 26 -5.08 4.97 -6.17
CA HIS A 26 -5.16 6.38 -6.59
C HIS A 26 -6.01 7.19 -5.61
N ARG A 27 -7.02 6.55 -4.99
CA ARG A 27 -7.84 7.18 -3.95
C ARG A 27 -7.13 7.27 -2.61
N LEU A 28 -6.10 6.44 -2.40
CA LEU A 28 -5.19 6.53 -1.26
C LEU A 28 -4.29 7.76 -1.36
N GLN A 29 -3.88 8.15 -2.58
CA GLN A 29 -3.16 9.39 -2.81
C GLN A 29 -4.05 10.61 -2.62
N LYS A 30 -3.51 11.58 -1.89
CA LYS A 30 -4.09 12.91 -1.63
C LYS A 30 -2.99 13.94 -1.87
N PRO A 31 -2.63 14.25 -3.13
CA PRO A 31 -1.54 15.17 -3.43
C PRO A 31 -1.68 16.55 -2.74
N GLU A 32 -2.91 16.97 -2.47
CA GLU A 32 -3.26 18.19 -1.77
C GLU A 32 -3.11 18.12 -0.23
N ASP A 33 -2.97 16.92 0.35
CA ASP A 33 -2.84 16.71 1.78
C ASP A 33 -1.46 16.11 2.11
N GLU A 34 -0.55 16.97 2.58
CA GLU A 34 0.83 16.60 2.94
C GLU A 34 0.93 15.56 4.07
N SER A 35 -0.17 15.33 4.81
CA SER A 35 -0.23 14.30 5.83
C SER A 35 -0.35 12.87 5.28
N PHE A 36 -0.51 12.71 3.95
CA PHE A 36 -0.46 11.45 3.21
C PHE A 36 0.91 11.22 2.56
N ARG A 37 1.99 11.35 3.33
CA ARG A 37 3.37 11.34 2.81
C ARG A 37 3.70 10.03 2.09
N LEU A 38 3.37 8.88 2.69
CA LEU A 38 3.77 7.58 2.15
C LEU A 38 2.85 7.10 1.03
N ALA A 39 1.56 7.39 1.12
CA ALA A 39 0.63 7.21 0.02
C ALA A 39 1.06 8.03 -1.21
N ASN A 40 1.38 9.31 -1.01
CA ASN A 40 1.79 10.22 -2.08
C ASN A 40 3.17 9.89 -2.67
N SER A 41 4.00 9.08 -2.00
CA SER A 41 5.30 8.63 -2.52
C SER A 41 5.22 7.40 -3.43
N ILE A 42 4.02 6.79 -3.57
CA ILE A 42 3.80 5.68 -4.50
C ILE A 42 3.94 6.20 -5.94
N ASP A 43 4.92 5.65 -6.66
CA ASP A 43 5.18 5.97 -8.06
C ASP A 43 4.34 5.05 -8.97
N TRP A 44 3.56 5.65 -9.86
CA TRP A 44 2.66 4.95 -10.76
C TRP A 44 3.33 4.28 -11.95
N TYR A 45 4.52 4.78 -12.31
CA TYR A 45 5.30 4.30 -13.45
C TYR A 45 6.59 3.59 -13.00
N GLY A 46 6.84 3.59 -11.70
CA GLY A 46 8.04 3.04 -11.09
C GLY A 46 7.74 1.96 -10.07
N THR A 47 8.74 1.65 -9.26
CA THR A 47 8.58 0.76 -8.10
C THR A 47 8.84 1.55 -6.83
N THR A 48 7.83 1.68 -5.97
CA THR A 48 7.99 2.23 -4.62
C THR A 48 8.07 1.09 -3.63
N VAL A 49 9.07 1.14 -2.73
CA VAL A 49 9.26 0.15 -1.67
C VAL A 49 9.02 0.81 -0.32
N LEU A 50 8.03 0.31 0.43
CA LEU A 50 7.82 0.66 1.82
C LEU A 50 8.32 -0.48 2.72
N LYS A 51 9.11 -0.16 3.72
CA LYS A 51 9.72 -1.13 4.65
C LYS A 51 8.93 -1.21 5.94
N SER A 52 9.26 -2.18 6.79
CA SER A 52 8.66 -2.32 8.13
C SER A 52 8.65 -1.02 8.96
N GLY A 53 9.68 -0.17 8.83
CA GLY A 53 9.76 1.11 9.56
C GLY A 53 8.77 2.17 9.07
N ASP A 54 8.29 2.07 7.84
CA ASP A 54 7.34 3.00 7.23
C ASP A 54 5.89 2.64 7.57
N MET A 55 5.65 1.37 7.93
CA MET A 55 4.30 0.83 8.16
C MET A 55 3.50 1.59 9.23
N PRO A 56 4.06 2.05 10.37
CA PRO A 56 3.28 2.79 11.35
C PRO A 56 2.66 4.10 10.83
N GLU A 57 3.36 4.81 9.93
CA GLU A 57 2.82 6.03 9.30
C GLU A 57 1.86 5.65 8.17
N PHE A 58 2.23 4.67 7.33
CA PHE A 58 1.38 4.23 6.22
C PHE A 58 0.03 3.66 6.69
N LEU A 59 0.02 2.91 7.79
CA LEU A 59 -1.21 2.39 8.39
C LEU A 59 -2.14 3.50 8.86
N LYS A 60 -1.62 4.62 9.38
CA LYS A 60 -2.45 5.78 9.78
C LYS A 60 -3.10 6.43 8.57
N GLU A 61 -2.36 6.59 7.49
CA GLU A 61 -2.87 7.12 6.23
C GLU A 61 -3.97 6.20 5.66
N LEU A 62 -3.70 4.89 5.64
CA LEU A 62 -4.64 3.88 5.15
C LEU A 62 -5.93 3.82 5.99
N ASP A 63 -5.81 3.89 7.32
CA ASP A 63 -6.95 3.91 8.24
C ASP A 63 -7.86 5.13 8.04
N ARG A 64 -7.27 6.29 7.70
CA ARG A 64 -8.05 7.50 7.38
C ARG A 64 -8.88 7.34 6.11
N VAL A 65 -8.34 6.67 5.09
CA VAL A 65 -9.10 6.39 3.85
C VAL A 65 -10.17 5.35 4.10
N LEU A 66 -9.85 4.30 4.86
CA LEU A 66 -10.81 3.26 5.23
C LEU A 66 -11.96 3.77 6.12
N ALA A 67 -11.76 4.86 6.86
CA ALA A 67 -12.84 5.51 7.61
C ALA A 67 -13.92 6.13 6.70
N THR A 68 -13.57 6.46 5.45
CA THR A 68 -14.52 7.01 4.46
C THR A 68 -14.40 6.26 3.14
N PRO A 69 -14.84 4.98 3.09
CA PRO A 69 -14.57 4.11 1.97
C PRO A 69 -15.32 4.55 0.71
N PRO A 70 -14.66 4.60 -0.46
CA PRO A 70 -15.27 5.14 -1.68
C PRO A 70 -16.26 4.15 -2.34
N ASN A 71 -15.97 2.84 -2.31
CA ASN A 71 -16.87 1.76 -2.77
C ASN A 71 -16.47 0.41 -2.13
N ALA A 72 -17.26 -0.65 -2.36
CA ALA A 72 -17.04 -1.97 -1.76
C ALA A 72 -15.77 -2.69 -2.24
N ASP A 73 -15.41 -2.58 -3.52
CA ASP A 73 -14.26 -3.30 -4.10
C ASP A 73 -12.93 -2.67 -3.65
N ASP A 74 -12.87 -1.35 -3.66
CA ASP A 74 -11.77 -0.57 -3.08
C ASP A 74 -11.62 -0.86 -1.60
N THR A 75 -12.73 -0.92 -0.85
CA THR A 75 -12.68 -1.24 0.59
C THR A 75 -12.05 -2.61 0.80
N ARG A 76 -12.46 -3.62 0.05
CA ARG A 76 -11.87 -4.97 0.15
C ARG A 76 -10.38 -4.95 -0.14
N PHE A 77 -9.97 -4.29 -1.23
CA PHE A 77 -8.57 -4.16 -1.59
C PHE A 77 -7.75 -3.45 -0.48
N LEU A 78 -8.23 -2.29 0.01
CA LEU A 78 -7.53 -1.50 1.03
C LEU A 78 -7.48 -2.23 2.38
N VAL A 79 -8.50 -3.03 2.72
CA VAL A 79 -8.48 -3.90 3.90
C VAL A 79 -7.41 -4.99 3.76
N PHE A 80 -7.33 -5.66 2.61
CA PHE A 80 -6.25 -6.64 2.38
C PHE A 80 -4.86 -6.00 2.39
N LEU A 81 -4.72 -4.82 1.78
CA LEU A 81 -3.47 -4.05 1.83
C LEU A 81 -3.08 -3.72 3.28
N ARG A 82 -4.06 -3.34 4.11
CA ARG A 82 -3.85 -3.06 5.53
C ARG A 82 -3.35 -4.29 6.28
N GLU A 83 -3.93 -5.46 6.04
CA GLU A 83 -3.48 -6.71 6.66
C GLU A 83 -2.02 -7.03 6.30
N LEU A 84 -1.63 -6.83 5.04
CA LEU A 84 -0.25 -7.00 4.60
C LEU A 84 0.68 -5.96 5.24
N ALA A 85 0.25 -4.70 5.37
CA ALA A 85 1.02 -3.65 6.04
C ALA A 85 1.21 -3.95 7.54
N VAL A 86 0.19 -4.46 8.24
CA VAL A 86 0.30 -4.93 9.62
C VAL A 86 1.27 -6.10 9.74
N ARG A 87 1.27 -7.04 8.79
CA ARG A 87 2.27 -8.13 8.78
C ARG A 87 3.68 -7.59 8.53
N CYS A 88 3.82 -6.67 7.58
CA CYS A 88 5.07 -6.01 7.27
C CYS A 88 5.64 -5.22 8.46
N SER A 89 4.79 -4.68 9.33
CA SER A 89 5.23 -3.91 10.50
C SER A 89 5.84 -4.77 11.62
N ARG A 90 5.64 -6.10 11.59
CA ARG A 90 6.05 -7.01 12.68
C ARG A 90 7.51 -7.45 12.58
N GLU A 91 8.08 -7.48 11.39
CA GLU A 91 9.44 -7.97 11.17
C GLU A 91 10.20 -7.08 10.18
N ALA A 92 11.40 -6.62 10.57
CA ALA A 92 12.22 -5.71 9.78
C ALA A 92 12.63 -6.25 8.39
N ARG A 93 12.59 -7.56 8.19
CA ARG A 93 12.93 -8.22 6.92
C ARG A 93 11.88 -8.03 5.83
N PHE A 94 10.66 -7.62 6.19
CA PHE A 94 9.56 -7.51 5.24
C PHE A 94 9.47 -6.13 4.59
N LYS A 95 8.91 -6.13 3.39
CA LYS A 95 8.60 -4.94 2.59
C LYS A 95 7.27 -5.10 1.85
N LEU A 96 6.68 -3.96 1.52
CA LEU A 96 5.66 -3.82 0.49
C LEU A 96 6.29 -3.16 -0.74
N GLU A 97 6.10 -3.75 -1.90
CA GLU A 97 6.52 -3.20 -3.18
C GLU A 97 5.31 -2.85 -4.02
N PHE A 98 5.14 -1.57 -4.32
CA PHE A 98 4.13 -1.05 -5.22
C PHE A 98 4.76 -0.95 -6.60
N VAL A 99 4.31 -1.79 -7.53
CA VAL A 99 4.85 -1.91 -8.88
C VAL A 99 3.86 -1.27 -9.85
N GLY A 100 4.24 -0.09 -10.32
CA GLY A 100 3.64 0.61 -11.44
C GLY A 100 3.77 -0.13 -12.76
N ASP A 101 3.13 0.42 -13.79
CA ASP A 101 3.17 -0.07 -15.17
C ASP A 101 4.01 0.85 -16.07
#